data_AF-A0A0D6P8F9-F1
#
_entry.id   AF-A0A0D6P8F9-F1
#
_cell.length_a   1.000
_cell.length_b   1.000
_cell.length_c   1.000
_cell.angle_alpha   90.00
_cell.angle_beta   90.00
_cell.angle_gamma   90.00
#
_symmetry.space_group_name_H-M   'P 1'
#
loop_
_entity.id
_entity.type
_entity.pdbx_description
1 polymer ?
#
loop_
_entity_poly.entity_id
_entity_poly.type
_entity_poly.pdbx_seq_one_letter_code
_entity_poly.pdbx_strand_id
1 'polypeptide(L)'
;MPNVTVYGASGTIVTVPFTGSANYALAQQLAGIINTAFNNGNLSATNAPTVPVGGITEQLTSVGGAFSPPVGTNFFTDSAAAPVTLTGAAFMNVIAGTGGLTFNGAVGNASIAAGGGNNYINMPTGSSYDIALGGGNDTVIANGSGSIDAGAGTNVISISGSAGTSNILFSDGTGDTITAGAGAATVGETGTKSTIFMGTTSGLYADGGSGDTIVGSNAYVNQTVYGNGGDVVFGGNNTLTFVGGVGGSTIVGGVKDTLFGVSGGDINYYSSTSSATLVAGAGSETLNAGGGTQGDMLIGGAGSTTMFAGTGADSLAFFNGTSGGTDLVNGFNSQDQIDLVNYGGAAPTVMAAGGSTTINLSDGTKITLSGFTSSNTSYIKSFG
;
A
#
# COMPACT_ATOMS: atom_id res chain seq x y z
N MET A 1 -13.28 -43.12 -30.08
CA MET A 1 -13.21 -42.53 -28.72
C MET A 1 -13.98 -43.46 -27.80
N PRO A 2 -13.41 -43.87 -26.65
CA PRO A 2 -14.13 -44.70 -25.71
C PRO A 2 -15.33 -43.92 -25.11
N ASN A 3 -16.44 -44.61 -24.89
CA ASN A 3 -17.73 -44.02 -24.51
C ASN A 3 -18.17 -44.54 -23.14
N VAL A 4 -18.73 -43.67 -22.31
CA VAL A 4 -19.33 -44.05 -21.02
C VAL A 4 -20.84 -43.91 -21.09
N THR A 5 -21.55 -44.89 -20.55
CA THR A 5 -23.01 -45.00 -20.60
C THR A 5 -23.63 -44.93 -19.21
N VAL A 6 -24.63 -44.06 -19.05
CA VAL A 6 -25.49 -43.97 -17.87
C VAL A 6 -26.93 -44.28 -18.27
N TYR A 7 -27.63 -45.07 -17.45
CA TYR A 7 -29.03 -45.42 -17.64
C TYR A 7 -29.93 -44.48 -16.82
N GLY A 8 -30.88 -43.83 -17.48
CA GLY A 8 -31.89 -42.99 -16.87
C GLY A 8 -33.23 -43.69 -16.68
N ALA A 9 -34.16 -43.00 -16.02
CA ALA A 9 -35.53 -43.47 -15.86
C ALA A 9 -36.19 -43.79 -17.21
N SER A 10 -36.99 -44.86 -17.23
CA SER A 10 -37.75 -45.32 -18.41
C SER A 10 -36.90 -45.79 -19.60
N GLY A 11 -35.66 -46.24 -19.36
CA GLY A 11 -34.80 -46.83 -20.41
C GLY A 11 -34.05 -45.81 -21.26
N THR A 12 -34.02 -44.53 -20.85
CA THR A 12 -33.25 -43.49 -21.52
C THR A 12 -31.75 -43.75 -21.34
N ILE A 13 -30.98 -43.72 -22.43
CA ILE A 13 -29.54 -43.97 -22.41
C ILE A 13 -28.80 -42.68 -22.74
N VAL A 14 -27.87 -42.26 -21.87
CA VAL A 14 -26.96 -41.14 -22.14
C VAL A 14 -25.57 -41.71 -22.36
N THR A 15 -25.00 -41.45 -23.54
CA THR A 15 -23.64 -41.88 -23.90
C THR A 15 -22.77 -40.66 -24.19
N VAL A 16 -21.66 -40.55 -23.47
CA VAL A 16 -20.72 -39.43 -23.61
C VAL A 16 -19.35 -39.96 -24.09
N PRO A 17 -18.78 -39.40 -25.17
CA PRO A 17 -17.45 -39.77 -25.64
C PRO A 17 -16.36 -39.05 -24.82
N PHE A 18 -15.27 -39.77 -24.51
CA PHE A 18 -14.11 -39.22 -23.80
C PHE A 18 -12.82 -39.37 -24.61
N THR A 19 -11.96 -38.36 -24.55
CA THR A 19 -10.71 -38.28 -25.33
C THR A 19 -9.45 -38.64 -24.54
N GLY A 20 -9.54 -38.80 -23.22
CA GLY A 20 -8.42 -39.19 -22.35
C GLY A 20 -8.69 -40.50 -21.61
N SER A 21 -7.70 -41.40 -21.57
CA SER A 21 -7.80 -42.70 -20.87
C SER A 21 -8.11 -42.54 -19.38
N ALA A 22 -7.56 -41.49 -18.76
CA ALA A 22 -7.82 -41.09 -17.39
C ALA A 22 -9.28 -40.65 -17.15
N ASN A 23 -9.74 -39.70 -17.97
CA ASN A 23 -11.11 -39.18 -17.91
C ASN A 23 -12.14 -40.27 -18.20
N TYR A 24 -11.81 -41.20 -19.12
CA TYR A 24 -12.63 -42.36 -19.42
C TYR A 24 -12.75 -43.32 -18.23
N ALA A 25 -11.66 -43.60 -17.52
CA ALA A 25 -11.68 -44.47 -16.34
C ALA A 25 -12.51 -43.86 -15.19
N LEU A 26 -12.32 -42.57 -14.91
CA LEU A 26 -13.10 -41.83 -13.92
C LEU A 26 -14.59 -41.79 -14.29
N ALA A 27 -14.90 -41.47 -15.56
CA ALA A 27 -16.27 -41.44 -16.04
C ALA A 27 -16.95 -42.81 -15.92
N GLN A 28 -16.24 -43.92 -16.19
CA GLN A 28 -16.77 -45.27 -15.98
C GLN A 28 -17.10 -45.55 -14.51
N GLN A 29 -16.25 -45.11 -13.57
CA GLN A 29 -16.51 -45.28 -12.13
C GLN A 29 -17.76 -44.50 -11.70
N LEU A 30 -17.87 -43.23 -12.12
CA LEU A 30 -19.02 -42.38 -11.83
C LEU A 30 -20.32 -42.95 -12.43
N ALA A 31 -20.27 -43.42 -13.68
CA ALA A 31 -21.41 -44.08 -14.31
C ALA A 31 -21.84 -45.35 -13.57
N GLY A 32 -20.90 -46.14 -13.05
CA GLY A 32 -21.19 -47.30 -12.21
C GLY A 32 -21.93 -46.93 -10.92
N ILE A 33 -21.49 -45.86 -10.23
CA ILE A 33 -22.14 -45.35 -9.02
C ILE A 33 -23.57 -44.89 -9.34
N ILE A 34 -23.75 -44.10 -10.40
CA ILE A 34 -25.06 -43.58 -10.82
C ILE A 34 -26.02 -44.72 -11.18
N ASN A 35 -25.55 -45.70 -11.95
CA ASN A 35 -26.37 -46.86 -12.34
C ASN A 35 -26.75 -47.72 -11.11
N THR A 36 -25.86 -47.84 -10.12
CA THR A 36 -26.14 -48.55 -8.87
C THR A 36 -27.17 -47.79 -8.01
N ALA A 37 -27.02 -46.47 -7.90
CA ALA A 37 -27.96 -45.60 -7.22
C ALA A 37 -29.36 -45.61 -7.86
N PHE A 38 -29.42 -45.67 -9.19
CA PHE A 38 -30.67 -45.80 -9.94
C PHE A 38 -31.43 -47.08 -9.58
N ASN A 39 -30.72 -48.22 -9.44
CA ASN A 39 -31.35 -49.49 -9.07
C ASN A 39 -31.79 -49.54 -7.59
N ASN A 40 -31.07 -48.86 -6.70
CA ASN A 40 -31.29 -48.93 -5.25
C ASN A 40 -32.13 -47.77 -4.68
N GLY A 41 -32.52 -46.80 -5.52
CA GLY A 41 -33.37 -45.67 -5.14
C GLY A 41 -32.71 -44.61 -4.25
N ASN A 42 -31.40 -44.71 -3.98
CA ASN A 42 -30.65 -43.74 -3.19
C ASN A 42 -29.26 -43.49 -3.79
N LEU A 43 -28.87 -42.22 -3.94
CA LEU A 43 -27.56 -41.82 -4.44
C LEU A 43 -26.61 -41.62 -3.26
N SER A 44 -25.72 -42.59 -3.06
CA SER A 44 -24.64 -42.54 -2.06
C SER A 44 -23.32 -42.86 -2.75
N ALA A 45 -22.38 -41.91 -2.70
CA ALA A 45 -21.00 -42.12 -3.11
C ALA A 45 -20.13 -42.08 -1.85
N THR A 46 -19.63 -43.24 -1.39
CA THR A 46 -18.83 -43.33 -0.16
C THR A 46 -17.33 -43.15 -0.40
N ASN A 47 -16.87 -43.22 -1.66
CA ASN A 47 -15.46 -43.14 -2.01
C ASN A 47 -15.30 -42.18 -3.18
N ALA A 48 -14.48 -41.14 -3.00
CA ALA A 48 -14.05 -40.30 -4.11
C ALA A 48 -13.23 -41.17 -5.09
N PRO A 49 -13.51 -41.10 -6.39
CA PRO A 49 -12.76 -41.87 -7.39
C PRO A 49 -11.29 -41.46 -7.42
N THR A 50 -10.40 -42.41 -7.69
CA THR A 50 -8.96 -42.15 -7.79
C THR A 50 -8.64 -41.41 -9.08
N VAL A 51 -8.10 -40.19 -8.96
CA VAL A 51 -7.64 -39.41 -10.12
C VAL A 51 -6.40 -40.09 -10.72
N PRO A 52 -6.35 -40.34 -12.04
CA PRO A 52 -5.21 -41.02 -12.67
C PRO A 52 -3.92 -40.20 -12.60
N VAL A 53 -2.81 -40.90 -12.36
CA VAL A 53 -1.45 -40.32 -12.36
C VAL A 53 -1.17 -39.65 -13.71
N GLY A 54 -0.90 -38.34 -13.68
CA GLY A 54 -0.60 -37.53 -14.87
C GLY A 54 -1.78 -36.68 -15.40
N GLY A 55 -2.96 -36.74 -14.78
CA GLY A 55 -4.01 -35.72 -14.96
C GLY A 55 -3.76 -34.50 -14.07
N ILE A 56 -4.39 -33.36 -14.39
CA ILE A 56 -4.54 -32.24 -13.45
C ILE A 56 -5.25 -32.79 -12.20
N THR A 57 -4.50 -33.01 -11.11
CA THR A 57 -5.07 -33.55 -9.88
C THR A 57 -5.66 -32.44 -9.04
N GLU A 58 -6.90 -32.65 -8.62
CA GLU A 58 -7.59 -31.87 -7.59
C GLU A 58 -7.60 -32.68 -6.29
N GLN A 59 -7.33 -32.03 -5.17
CA GLN A 59 -7.44 -32.63 -3.85
C GLN A 59 -8.37 -31.78 -2.98
N LEU A 60 -9.36 -32.42 -2.36
CA LEU A 60 -10.27 -31.81 -1.39
C LEU A 60 -10.00 -32.33 0.01
N THR A 61 -10.01 -31.46 1.01
CA THR A 61 -10.07 -31.84 2.43
C THR A 61 -11.21 -31.14 3.15
N SER A 62 -11.75 -31.82 4.15
CA SER A 62 -12.71 -31.29 5.13
C SER A 62 -12.24 -31.52 6.57
N VAL A 63 -11.00 -31.99 6.75
CA VAL A 63 -10.38 -32.25 8.04
C VAL A 63 -9.08 -31.47 8.15
N GLY A 64 -8.81 -30.92 9.34
CA GLY A 64 -7.55 -30.23 9.62
C GLY A 64 -6.37 -31.20 9.64
N GLY A 65 -5.16 -30.65 9.56
CA GLY A 65 -3.92 -31.43 9.60
C GLY A 65 -2.96 -31.08 8.47
N ALA A 66 -1.90 -31.87 8.34
CA ALA A 66 -0.84 -31.65 7.36
C ALA A 66 -1.05 -32.49 6.09
N PHE A 67 -0.90 -31.85 4.93
CA PHE A 67 -1.08 -32.46 3.62
C PHE A 67 0.13 -32.19 2.72
N SER A 68 0.59 -33.25 2.07
CA SER A 68 1.59 -33.20 1.00
C SER A 68 0.95 -33.84 -0.23
N PRO A 69 0.34 -33.04 -1.12
CA PRO A 69 -0.36 -33.57 -2.27
C PRO A 69 0.55 -34.40 -3.16
N PRO A 70 0.02 -35.45 -3.82
CA PRO A 70 0.77 -36.19 -4.82
C PRO A 70 1.35 -35.27 -5.90
N VAL A 71 2.51 -35.66 -6.46
CA VAL A 71 3.13 -34.94 -7.59
C VAL A 71 2.13 -34.78 -8.73
N GLY A 72 2.02 -33.56 -9.26
CA GLY A 72 1.08 -33.20 -10.34
C GLY A 72 -0.25 -32.61 -9.86
N THR A 73 -0.48 -32.55 -8.54
CA THR A 73 -1.64 -31.84 -7.98
C THR A 73 -1.50 -30.34 -8.18
N ASN A 74 -2.45 -29.77 -8.92
CA ASN A 74 -2.46 -28.35 -9.28
C ASN A 74 -3.60 -27.59 -8.58
N PHE A 75 -4.57 -28.29 -8.00
CA PHE A 75 -5.72 -27.69 -7.32
C PHE A 75 -5.90 -28.33 -5.94
N PHE A 76 -6.00 -27.50 -4.91
CA PHE A 76 -6.28 -27.93 -3.55
C PHE A 76 -7.45 -27.12 -2.98
N THR A 77 -8.46 -27.80 -2.48
CA THR A 77 -9.60 -27.17 -1.82
C THR A 77 -9.67 -27.60 -0.37
N ASP A 78 -9.71 -26.63 0.52
CA ASP A 78 -9.83 -26.82 1.97
C ASP A 78 -11.17 -26.27 2.46
N SER A 79 -12.00 -27.17 2.98
CA SER A 79 -13.27 -26.85 3.64
C SER A 79 -13.24 -27.17 5.14
N ALA A 80 -12.08 -27.51 5.69
CA ALA A 80 -11.93 -27.85 7.09
C ALA A 80 -12.20 -26.63 7.98
N ALA A 81 -12.92 -26.86 9.08
CA ALA A 81 -13.07 -25.87 10.15
C ALA A 81 -11.84 -25.81 11.06
N ALA A 82 -10.97 -26.82 11.01
CA ALA A 82 -9.71 -26.89 11.74
C ALA A 82 -8.55 -26.51 10.81
N PRO A 83 -7.42 -25.97 11.34
CA PRO A 83 -6.31 -25.52 10.52
C PRO A 83 -5.72 -26.61 9.62
N VAL A 84 -5.30 -26.20 8.42
CA VAL A 84 -4.64 -27.07 7.43
C VAL A 84 -3.23 -26.56 7.15
N THR A 85 -2.24 -27.46 7.16
CA THR A 85 -0.90 -27.20 6.66
C THR A 85 -0.72 -27.88 5.31
N LEU A 86 -0.41 -27.11 4.28
CA LEU A 86 -0.22 -27.57 2.91
C LEU A 86 1.21 -27.33 2.45
N THR A 87 1.89 -28.40 2.06
CA THR A 87 3.18 -28.30 1.33
C THR A 87 2.90 -28.11 -0.16
N GLY A 88 3.25 -26.95 -0.68
CA GLY A 88 3.01 -26.55 -2.06
C GLY A 88 3.95 -27.21 -3.08
N ALA A 89 3.53 -27.21 -4.34
CA ALA A 89 4.31 -27.62 -5.50
C ALA A 89 4.62 -26.41 -6.39
N ALA A 90 5.41 -26.62 -7.45
CA ALA A 90 5.84 -25.54 -8.37
C ALA A 90 4.68 -24.87 -9.13
N PHE A 91 3.52 -25.52 -9.24
CA PHE A 91 2.30 -24.91 -9.73
C PHE A 91 1.15 -25.36 -8.84
N MET A 92 0.47 -24.42 -8.17
CA MET A 92 -0.64 -24.78 -7.29
C MET A 92 -1.69 -23.67 -7.18
N ASN A 93 -2.95 -24.06 -7.26
CA ASN A 93 -4.10 -23.22 -6.99
C ASN A 93 -4.76 -23.72 -5.71
N VAL A 94 -4.95 -22.85 -4.73
CA VAL A 94 -5.49 -23.21 -3.42
C VAL A 94 -6.71 -22.35 -3.14
N ILE A 95 -7.80 -23.00 -2.75
CA ILE A 95 -8.97 -22.33 -2.18
C ILE A 95 -9.16 -22.89 -0.78
N ALA A 96 -9.08 -22.04 0.23
CA ALA A 96 -9.27 -22.41 1.63
C ALA A 96 -10.42 -21.65 2.26
N GLY A 97 -11.16 -22.35 3.12
CA GLY A 97 -12.28 -21.82 3.88
C GLY A 97 -11.82 -21.00 5.09
N THR A 98 -12.47 -21.20 6.24
CA THR A 98 -12.30 -20.33 7.42
C THR A 98 -11.41 -20.94 8.51
N GLY A 99 -10.91 -22.16 8.34
CA GLY A 99 -10.15 -22.90 9.37
C GLY A 99 -8.72 -22.40 9.59
N GLY A 100 -8.21 -21.53 8.71
CA GLY A 100 -6.82 -21.08 8.66
C GLY A 100 -5.94 -22.04 7.83
N LEU A 101 -5.20 -21.47 6.90
CA LEU A 101 -4.29 -22.17 5.98
C LEU A 101 -2.84 -21.83 6.32
N THR A 102 -2.01 -22.83 6.55
CA THR A 102 -0.54 -22.70 6.48
C THR A 102 -0.07 -23.24 5.12
N PHE A 103 0.27 -22.37 4.18
CA PHE A 103 0.80 -22.74 2.87
C PHE A 103 2.31 -22.53 2.80
N ASN A 104 3.06 -23.60 2.58
CA ASN A 104 4.49 -23.54 2.30
C ASN A 104 4.72 -23.74 0.80
N GLY A 105 4.83 -22.65 0.05
CA GLY A 105 5.01 -22.66 -1.39
C GLY A 105 6.36 -23.20 -1.85
N ALA A 106 6.44 -23.56 -3.13
CA ALA A 106 7.67 -23.94 -3.81
C ALA A 106 8.06 -22.87 -4.85
N VAL A 107 9.26 -23.00 -5.42
CA VAL A 107 9.66 -22.17 -6.57
C VAL A 107 8.74 -22.48 -7.75
N GLY A 108 8.13 -21.43 -8.31
CA GLY A 108 7.12 -21.53 -9.36
C GLY A 108 5.90 -20.65 -9.06
N ASN A 109 4.75 -20.99 -9.64
CA ASN A 109 3.55 -20.14 -9.61
C ASN A 109 2.53 -20.67 -8.59
N ALA A 110 1.96 -19.80 -7.76
CA ALA A 110 0.85 -20.16 -6.88
C ALA A 110 -0.29 -19.14 -6.92
N SER A 111 -1.53 -19.61 -6.97
CA SER A 111 -2.71 -18.77 -6.77
C SER A 111 -3.43 -19.25 -5.52
N ILE A 112 -3.64 -18.37 -4.54
CA ILE A 112 -4.13 -18.74 -3.21
C ILE A 112 -5.29 -17.81 -2.87
N ALA A 113 -6.44 -18.39 -2.55
CA ALA A 113 -7.57 -17.69 -1.98
C ALA A 113 -7.92 -18.33 -0.63
N ALA A 114 -7.73 -17.62 0.48
CA ALA A 114 -8.06 -18.11 1.82
C ALA A 114 -9.04 -17.15 2.49
N GLY A 115 -10.31 -17.57 2.62
CA GLY A 115 -11.40 -16.64 2.94
C GLY A 115 -11.47 -16.19 4.41
N GLY A 116 -10.89 -16.93 5.35
CA GLY A 116 -10.82 -16.48 6.74
C GLY A 116 -9.91 -17.30 7.63
N GLY A 117 -10.01 -17.09 8.95
CA GLY A 117 -9.07 -17.67 9.90
C GLY A 117 -7.70 -17.01 9.80
N ASN A 118 -6.76 -17.41 10.66
CA ASN A 118 -5.39 -16.88 10.60
C ASN A 118 -4.55 -17.75 9.66
N ASN A 119 -4.15 -17.19 8.54
CA ASN A 119 -3.40 -17.84 7.49
C ASN A 119 -1.91 -17.52 7.60
N TYR A 120 -1.08 -18.48 7.24
CA TYR A 120 0.36 -18.32 7.10
C TYR A 120 0.76 -18.72 5.69
N ILE A 121 1.21 -17.78 4.88
CA ILE A 121 1.61 -18.03 3.48
C ILE A 121 3.10 -17.73 3.34
N ASN A 122 3.89 -18.73 2.94
CA ASN A 122 5.31 -18.57 2.69
C ASN A 122 5.65 -18.91 1.24
N MET A 123 6.10 -17.91 0.48
CA MET A 123 6.52 -18.05 -0.91
C MET A 123 8.04 -17.84 -1.02
N PRO A 124 8.80 -18.82 -1.53
CA PRO A 124 10.25 -18.73 -1.63
C PRO A 124 10.71 -17.81 -2.78
N THR A 125 11.99 -17.45 -2.79
CA THR A 125 12.58 -16.66 -3.88
C THR A 125 12.44 -17.34 -5.24
N GLY A 126 12.12 -16.55 -6.27
CA GLY A 126 11.87 -17.05 -7.62
C GLY A 126 10.45 -17.59 -7.83
N SER A 127 9.57 -17.49 -6.83
CA SER A 127 8.14 -17.74 -7.01
C SER A 127 7.41 -16.57 -7.68
N SER A 128 6.30 -16.88 -8.34
CA SER A 128 5.28 -15.91 -8.72
C SER A 128 3.97 -16.25 -8.01
N TYR A 129 3.22 -15.24 -7.59
CA TYR A 129 2.01 -15.50 -6.79
C TYR A 129 0.88 -14.50 -7.03
N ASP A 130 -0.34 -15.01 -6.85
CA ASP A 130 -1.55 -14.21 -6.65
C ASP A 130 -2.20 -14.69 -5.35
N ILE A 131 -2.16 -13.87 -4.32
CA ILE A 131 -2.66 -14.21 -2.98
C ILE A 131 -3.84 -13.30 -2.67
N ALA A 132 -4.96 -13.88 -2.25
CA ALA A 132 -6.12 -13.17 -1.75
C ALA A 132 -6.53 -13.79 -0.41
N LEU A 133 -6.48 -13.00 0.64
CA LEU A 133 -6.87 -13.38 1.98
C LEU A 133 -8.15 -12.64 2.36
N GLY A 134 -8.89 -13.22 3.30
CA GLY A 134 -10.12 -12.61 3.81
C GLY A 134 -9.91 -11.99 5.18
N GLY A 135 -10.80 -12.28 6.12
CA GLY A 135 -10.66 -11.78 7.49
C GLY A 135 -9.79 -12.68 8.35
N GLY A 136 -8.92 -12.12 9.17
CA GLY A 136 -8.06 -12.88 10.07
C GLY A 136 -6.79 -12.13 10.37
N ASN A 137 -5.97 -12.63 11.29
CA ASN A 137 -4.64 -12.08 11.49
C ASN A 137 -3.66 -12.92 10.70
N ASP A 138 -3.42 -12.52 9.46
CA ASP A 138 -2.64 -13.30 8.52
C ASP A 138 -1.16 -12.96 8.59
N THR A 139 -0.32 -13.92 8.20
CA THR A 139 1.12 -13.74 8.05
C THR A 139 1.53 -14.16 6.65
N VAL A 140 2.11 -13.23 5.89
CA VAL A 140 2.58 -13.48 4.53
C VAL A 140 4.07 -13.18 4.44
N ILE A 141 4.85 -14.16 4.02
CA ILE A 141 6.27 -13.98 3.68
C ILE A 141 6.42 -14.33 2.20
N ALA A 142 6.58 -13.31 1.37
CA ALA A 142 6.55 -13.48 -0.07
C ALA A 142 7.86 -12.98 -0.69
N ASN A 143 8.78 -13.92 -0.95
CA ASN A 143 10.15 -13.65 -1.41
C ASN A 143 10.28 -13.59 -2.96
N GLY A 144 9.16 -13.63 -3.67
CA GLY A 144 9.05 -13.66 -5.13
C GLY A 144 8.49 -12.36 -5.72
N SER A 145 7.72 -12.51 -6.81
CA SER A 145 7.00 -11.41 -7.46
C SER A 145 5.52 -11.73 -7.59
N GLY A 146 4.63 -10.81 -7.25
CA GLY A 146 3.20 -11.09 -7.38
C GLY A 146 2.29 -10.04 -6.78
N SER A 147 1.01 -10.40 -6.68
CA SER A 147 -0.01 -9.60 -6.02
C SER A 147 -0.45 -10.25 -4.72
N ILE A 148 -0.67 -9.43 -3.70
CA ILE A 148 -1.30 -9.83 -2.44
C ILE A 148 -2.46 -8.87 -2.16
N ASP A 149 -3.63 -9.43 -1.92
CA ASP A 149 -4.71 -8.81 -1.17
C ASP A 149 -4.71 -9.49 0.21
N ALA A 150 -4.33 -8.74 1.24
CA ALA A 150 -4.21 -9.25 2.59
C ALA A 150 -5.54 -9.26 3.34
N GLY A 151 -6.58 -8.62 2.79
CA GLY A 151 -7.88 -8.50 3.44
C GLY A 151 -7.81 -7.85 4.82
N ALA A 152 -8.78 -8.19 5.65
CA ALA A 152 -9.06 -7.50 6.90
C ALA A 152 -8.42 -8.21 8.10
N GLY A 153 -8.23 -7.47 9.20
CA GLY A 153 -7.68 -8.00 10.45
C GLY A 153 -6.38 -7.29 10.79
N THR A 154 -5.48 -7.95 11.53
CA THR A 154 -4.16 -7.41 11.88
C THR A 154 -3.09 -8.32 11.29
N ASN A 155 -2.57 -7.91 10.14
CA ASN A 155 -1.72 -8.73 9.29
C ASN A 155 -0.23 -8.43 9.49
N VAL A 156 0.62 -9.41 9.25
CA VAL A 156 2.08 -9.25 9.18
C VAL A 156 2.57 -9.70 7.82
N ILE A 157 2.99 -8.76 6.99
CA ILE A 157 3.31 -9.00 5.59
C ILE A 157 4.74 -8.57 5.31
N SER A 158 5.53 -9.48 4.80
CA SER A 158 6.87 -9.21 4.29
C SER A 158 6.91 -9.56 2.81
N ILE A 159 6.94 -8.54 1.96
CA ILE A 159 7.17 -8.69 0.53
C ILE A 159 8.63 -8.38 0.27
N SER A 160 9.37 -9.33 -0.24
CA SER A 160 10.76 -9.11 -0.65
C SER A 160 10.99 -9.83 -1.97
N GLY A 161 11.83 -9.29 -2.82
CA GLY A 161 12.12 -9.92 -4.09
C GLY A 161 13.56 -9.65 -4.49
N SER A 162 13.98 -10.24 -5.61
CA SER A 162 15.28 -9.93 -6.20
C SER A 162 15.22 -8.62 -6.99
N ALA A 163 16.37 -8.04 -7.32
CA ALA A 163 16.42 -6.90 -8.24
C ALA A 163 15.65 -7.24 -9.54
N GLY A 164 14.77 -6.33 -9.97
CA GLY A 164 13.92 -6.52 -11.15
C GLY A 164 12.58 -7.23 -10.90
N THR A 165 12.30 -7.67 -9.67
CA THR A 165 10.97 -8.13 -9.27
C THR A 165 10.07 -6.94 -8.89
N SER A 166 8.76 -7.15 -8.98
CA SER A 166 7.76 -6.18 -8.56
C SER A 166 6.65 -6.88 -7.77
N ASN A 167 6.23 -6.25 -6.69
CA ASN A 167 5.13 -6.71 -5.85
C ASN A 167 4.07 -5.63 -5.74
N ILE A 168 2.80 -6.06 -5.76
CA ILE A 168 1.66 -5.22 -5.47
C ILE A 168 0.99 -5.79 -4.22
N LEU A 169 0.76 -4.95 -3.23
CA LEU A 169 0.08 -5.31 -2.00
C LEU A 169 -1.09 -4.36 -1.79
N PHE A 170 -2.26 -4.92 -1.48
CA PHE A 170 -3.39 -4.20 -0.93
C PHE A 170 -3.75 -4.77 0.43
N SER A 171 -4.05 -3.90 1.39
CA SER A 171 -4.65 -4.30 2.66
C SER A 171 -5.73 -3.31 3.10
N ASP A 172 -6.77 -3.82 3.76
CA ASP A 172 -7.80 -3.05 4.45
C ASP A 172 -7.84 -3.34 5.97
N GLY A 173 -6.83 -4.06 6.48
CA GLY A 173 -6.65 -4.43 7.87
C GLY A 173 -6.29 -3.29 8.82
N THR A 174 -6.59 -3.43 10.11
CA THR A 174 -6.21 -2.47 11.15
C THR A 174 -5.00 -2.97 11.92
N GLY A 175 -3.97 -2.13 12.05
CA GLY A 175 -2.76 -2.44 12.80
C GLY A 175 -1.76 -3.29 12.04
N ASP A 176 -1.84 -3.31 10.71
CA ASP A 176 -1.00 -4.18 9.89
C ASP A 176 0.47 -3.79 9.99
N THR A 177 1.35 -4.77 9.90
CA THR A 177 2.80 -4.54 9.80
C THR A 177 3.27 -5.00 8.45
N ILE A 178 3.73 -4.06 7.62
CA ILE A 178 4.16 -4.32 6.25
C ILE A 178 5.63 -3.99 6.12
N THR A 179 6.40 -4.93 5.59
CA THR A 179 7.79 -4.73 5.20
C THR A 179 7.92 -4.93 3.71
N ALA A 180 8.17 -3.84 2.98
CA ALA A 180 8.39 -3.86 1.55
C ALA A 180 9.89 -3.93 1.26
N GLY A 181 10.51 -5.10 1.37
CA GLY A 181 11.96 -5.32 1.31
C GLY A 181 12.67 -4.94 -0.01
N ALA A 182 13.41 -5.87 -0.60
CA ALA A 182 14.08 -5.65 -1.89
C ALA A 182 13.09 -5.86 -3.05
N GLY A 183 13.40 -5.31 -4.24
CA GLY A 183 12.49 -5.31 -5.38
C GLY A 183 11.45 -4.18 -5.30
N ALA A 184 10.90 -3.78 -6.45
CA ALA A 184 9.94 -2.68 -6.50
C ALA A 184 8.64 -3.09 -5.81
N ALA A 185 8.03 -2.18 -5.06
CA ALA A 185 6.78 -2.43 -4.36
C ALA A 185 5.78 -1.30 -4.62
N THR A 186 4.55 -1.67 -4.90
CA THR A 186 3.39 -0.78 -4.79
C THR A 186 2.54 -1.30 -3.64
N VAL A 187 2.28 -0.46 -2.65
CA VAL A 187 1.49 -0.83 -1.48
C VAL A 187 0.32 0.15 -1.38
N GLY A 188 -0.89 -0.38 -1.36
CA GLY A 188 -2.13 0.36 -1.14
C GLY A 188 -2.76 -0.09 0.18
N GLU A 189 -2.74 0.78 1.18
CA GLU A 189 -3.32 0.50 2.50
C GLU A 189 -4.57 1.35 2.68
N THR A 190 -5.72 0.74 2.94
CA THR A 190 -6.96 1.47 3.28
C THR A 190 -7.37 1.26 4.74
N GLY A 191 -6.60 0.44 5.43
CA GLY A 191 -6.72 0.12 6.84
C GLY A 191 -6.37 1.27 7.78
N THR A 192 -6.19 1.02 9.08
CA THR A 192 -5.79 2.11 10.01
C THR A 192 -4.78 1.65 11.02
N LYS A 193 -3.96 2.57 11.53
CA LYS A 193 -2.92 2.32 12.53
C LYS A 193 -1.87 1.30 12.11
N SER A 194 -1.65 1.17 10.81
CA SER A 194 -0.67 0.26 10.23
C SER A 194 0.75 0.82 10.38
N THR A 195 1.74 -0.07 10.40
CA THR A 195 3.17 0.28 10.38
C THR A 195 3.80 -0.27 9.12
N ILE A 196 4.40 0.60 8.33
CA ILE A 196 4.93 0.28 7.01
C ILE A 196 6.41 0.62 6.98
N PHE A 197 7.24 -0.38 6.68
CA PHE A 197 8.66 -0.24 6.45
C PHE A 197 8.95 -0.34 4.96
N MET A 198 9.25 0.79 4.34
CA MET A 198 9.67 0.88 2.96
C MET A 198 11.13 0.43 2.86
N GLY A 199 11.38 -0.66 2.13
CA GLY A 199 12.71 -1.25 1.97
C GLY A 199 13.53 -0.56 0.90
N THR A 200 14.44 -1.29 0.25
CA THR A 200 15.65 -0.70 -0.36
C THR A 200 15.51 -0.22 -1.79
N THR A 201 14.31 -0.25 -2.38
CA THR A 201 14.08 0.20 -3.76
C THR A 201 12.94 1.20 -3.87
N SER A 202 12.82 1.87 -5.01
CA SER A 202 11.74 2.84 -5.25
C SER A 202 10.39 2.16 -5.06
N GLY A 203 9.57 2.74 -4.18
CA GLY A 203 8.22 2.26 -3.91
C GLY A 203 7.22 3.39 -4.05
N LEU A 204 6.03 3.02 -4.52
CA LEU A 204 4.83 3.86 -4.44
C LEU A 204 4.00 3.36 -3.27
N TYR A 205 3.72 4.23 -2.32
CA TYR A 205 2.81 3.96 -1.22
C TYR A 205 1.58 4.86 -1.33
N ALA A 206 0.40 4.24 -1.33
CA ALA A 206 -0.87 4.92 -1.32
C ALA A 206 -1.63 4.56 -0.04
N ASP A 207 -1.67 5.52 0.87
CA ASP A 207 -2.44 5.48 2.10
C ASP A 207 -3.85 6.02 1.85
N GLY A 208 -4.84 5.13 1.85
CA GLY A 208 -6.24 5.48 2.03
C GLY A 208 -6.69 5.38 3.49
N GLY A 209 -5.80 4.96 4.38
CA GLY A 209 -6.01 4.67 5.79
C GLY A 209 -5.99 5.88 6.71
N SER A 210 -5.72 5.72 8.00
CA SER A 210 -5.46 6.86 8.89
C SER A 210 -4.72 6.42 10.14
N GLY A 211 -3.85 7.29 10.65
CA GLY A 211 -3.12 7.00 11.88
C GLY A 211 -1.94 6.07 11.67
N ASP A 212 -1.45 5.97 10.44
CA ASP A 212 -0.43 5.01 10.04
C ASP A 212 0.96 5.55 10.33
N THR A 213 1.92 4.64 10.53
CA THR A 213 3.34 4.97 10.68
C THR A 213 4.10 4.45 9.48
N ILE A 214 4.64 5.37 8.67
CA ILE A 214 5.37 5.05 7.46
C ILE A 214 6.84 5.37 7.68
N VAL A 215 7.70 4.36 7.56
CA VAL A 215 9.15 4.48 7.68
C VAL A 215 9.77 4.26 6.30
N GLY A 216 10.31 5.33 5.75
CA GLY A 216 10.99 5.40 4.47
C GLY A 216 12.32 4.64 4.43
N SER A 217 12.89 4.54 3.23
CA SER A 217 14.08 3.72 3.00
C SER A 217 15.36 4.37 3.53
N ASN A 218 16.28 3.52 3.98
CA ASN A 218 17.68 3.90 4.20
C ASN A 218 18.54 3.81 2.92
N ALA A 219 18.06 3.15 1.87
CA ALA A 219 18.77 2.99 0.59
C ALA A 219 18.49 4.19 -0.30
N TYR A 220 19.46 4.64 -1.13
CA TYR A 220 19.37 5.93 -1.80
C TYR A 220 18.35 6.02 -2.96
N VAL A 221 17.05 5.93 -2.67
CA VAL A 221 15.96 5.84 -3.65
C VAL A 221 14.83 6.81 -3.34
N ASN A 222 14.22 7.36 -4.38
CA ASN A 222 13.06 8.24 -4.26
C ASN A 222 11.82 7.45 -3.83
N GLN A 223 11.01 8.07 -2.99
CA GLN A 223 9.75 7.49 -2.53
C GLN A 223 8.60 8.45 -2.78
N THR A 224 7.44 7.89 -3.11
CA THR A 224 6.20 8.66 -3.21
C THR A 224 5.20 8.08 -2.23
N VAL A 225 4.70 8.94 -1.35
CA VAL A 225 3.70 8.62 -0.34
C VAL A 225 2.50 9.54 -0.58
N TYR A 226 1.35 8.94 -0.84
CA TYR A 226 0.06 9.62 -0.72
C TYR A 226 -0.47 9.27 0.66
N GLY A 227 -0.42 10.20 1.61
CA GLY A 227 -0.89 9.99 2.97
C GLY A 227 -2.38 10.28 3.11
N ASN A 228 -2.94 9.91 4.25
CA ASN A 228 -4.22 10.41 4.71
C ASN A 228 -4.03 11.19 6.02
N GLY A 229 -5.10 11.41 6.79
CA GLY A 229 -5.03 12.12 8.06
C GLY A 229 -4.51 11.24 9.21
N GLY A 230 -3.73 11.84 10.10
CA GLY A 230 -3.28 11.22 11.35
C GLY A 230 -1.95 10.47 11.25
N ASP A 231 -1.32 10.48 10.08
CA ASP A 231 -0.15 9.64 9.81
C ASP A 231 1.14 10.26 10.36
N VAL A 232 2.09 9.39 10.67
CA VAL A 232 3.47 9.76 11.01
C VAL A 232 4.39 9.18 9.94
N VAL A 233 5.06 10.04 9.20
CA VAL A 233 5.94 9.63 8.10
C VAL A 233 7.38 10.03 8.39
N PHE A 234 8.30 9.10 8.22
CA PHE A 234 9.73 9.32 8.27
C PHE A 234 10.32 9.06 6.88
N GLY A 235 10.73 10.09 6.13
CA GLY A 235 11.21 9.97 4.74
C GLY A 235 12.54 9.23 4.55
N GLY A 236 13.23 8.88 5.64
CA GLY A 236 14.50 8.17 5.60
C GLY A 236 15.65 9.03 5.07
N ASN A 237 16.61 8.43 4.35
CA ASN A 237 17.83 9.11 3.91
C ASN A 237 17.73 9.78 2.54
N ASN A 238 16.53 9.98 1.97
CA ASN A 238 16.35 10.33 0.55
C ASN A 238 15.27 11.35 0.29
N THR A 239 15.14 11.73 -0.98
CA THR A 239 13.98 12.49 -1.47
C THR A 239 12.69 11.72 -1.21
N LEU A 240 11.88 12.27 -0.33
CA LEU A 240 10.48 11.95 -0.16
C LEU A 240 9.65 12.92 -1.01
N THR A 241 8.78 12.38 -1.86
CA THR A 241 7.61 13.09 -2.38
C THR A 241 6.41 12.69 -1.55
N PHE A 242 5.87 13.61 -0.76
CA PHE A 242 4.68 13.37 0.06
C PHE A 242 3.53 14.22 -0.43
N VAL A 243 2.35 13.62 -0.54
CA VAL A 243 1.10 14.33 -0.77
C VAL A 243 0.18 13.96 0.40
N GLY A 244 -0.17 14.95 1.22
CA GLY A 244 -1.08 14.74 2.35
C GLY A 244 -2.50 14.37 1.90
N GLY A 245 -3.27 13.81 2.83
CA GLY A 245 -4.71 13.62 2.69
C GLY A 245 -5.47 14.44 3.73
N VAL A 246 -6.79 14.23 3.82
CA VAL A 246 -7.64 15.04 4.71
C VAL A 246 -7.33 14.71 6.16
N GLY A 247 -7.00 15.73 6.94
CA GLY A 247 -6.60 15.60 8.34
C GLY A 247 -5.10 15.85 8.54
N GLY A 248 -4.71 16.13 9.78
CA GLY A 248 -3.33 16.52 10.09
C GLY A 248 -2.40 15.32 10.20
N SER A 249 -1.21 15.42 9.60
CA SER A 249 -0.18 14.37 9.63
C SER A 249 1.16 14.98 10.07
N THR A 250 2.07 14.17 10.59
CA THR A 250 3.40 14.62 11.00
C THR A 250 4.45 13.97 10.11
N ILE A 251 5.18 14.78 9.36
CA ILE A 251 6.12 14.33 8.34
C ILE A 251 7.51 14.80 8.75
N VAL A 252 8.37 13.83 9.07
CA VAL A 252 9.82 14.04 9.17
C VAL A 252 10.41 13.64 7.84
N GLY A 253 10.84 14.64 7.08
CA GLY A 253 11.39 14.47 5.75
C GLY A 253 12.71 13.69 5.69
N GLY A 254 13.06 13.24 4.49
CA GLY A 254 14.41 12.83 4.11
C GLY A 254 15.16 13.95 3.38
N VAL A 255 16.25 13.64 2.67
CA VAL A 255 17.33 14.59 2.30
C VAL A 255 16.93 15.79 1.42
N LYS A 256 16.06 15.60 0.42
CA LYS A 256 15.72 16.65 -0.56
C LYS A 256 14.27 16.49 -0.97
N ASP A 257 13.39 17.00 -0.16
CA ASP A 257 11.99 16.59 -0.20
C ASP A 257 11.08 17.53 -0.96
N THR A 258 9.95 16.98 -1.39
CA THR A 258 8.83 17.75 -1.91
C THR A 258 7.58 17.30 -1.19
N LEU A 259 7.06 18.15 -0.31
CA LEU A 259 5.98 17.81 0.60
C LEU A 259 4.80 18.75 0.34
N PHE A 260 3.66 18.16 -0.03
CA PHE A 260 2.43 18.88 -0.33
C PHE A 260 1.40 18.65 0.76
N GLY A 261 0.84 19.73 1.28
CA GLY A 261 -0.33 19.71 2.13
C GLY A 261 -1.59 19.64 1.31
N VAL A 262 -2.70 19.34 1.99
CA VAL A 262 -4.04 19.38 1.41
C VAL A 262 -5.00 20.03 2.39
N SER A 263 -6.29 20.10 2.04
CA SER A 263 -7.29 20.78 2.86
C SER A 263 -7.58 20.07 4.19
N GLY A 264 -7.74 20.87 5.24
CA GLY A 264 -8.36 20.46 6.51
C GLY A 264 -7.42 19.78 7.50
N GLY A 265 -6.12 19.75 7.24
CA GLY A 265 -5.12 19.11 8.08
C GLY A 265 -3.98 20.04 8.47
N ASP A 266 -3.68 20.13 9.76
CA ASP A 266 -2.44 20.75 10.22
C ASP A 266 -1.31 19.75 9.98
N ILE A 267 -0.44 20.03 9.01
CA ILE A 267 0.71 19.17 8.72
C ILE A 267 1.98 19.80 9.28
N ASN A 268 2.75 19.01 10.03
CA ASN A 268 4.08 19.39 10.50
C ASN A 268 5.12 18.80 9.57
N TYR A 269 5.79 19.63 8.79
CA TYR A 269 6.92 19.21 7.96
C TYR A 269 8.22 19.55 8.66
N TYR A 270 9.09 18.57 8.86
CA TYR A 270 10.47 18.79 9.27
C TYR A 270 11.37 18.41 8.11
N SER A 271 11.92 19.39 7.39
CA SER A 271 12.90 19.13 6.34
C SER A 271 14.23 18.64 6.94
N SER A 272 15.07 18.12 6.07
CA SER A 272 16.36 17.54 6.42
C SER A 272 17.53 18.48 6.07
N THR A 273 18.71 17.90 5.85
CA THR A 273 19.99 18.57 5.68
C THR A 273 20.21 19.27 4.33
N SER A 274 19.31 19.11 3.35
CA SER A 274 19.40 19.77 2.03
C SER A 274 18.13 20.52 1.64
N SER A 275 18.15 21.23 0.50
CA SER A 275 17.01 22.01 -0.01
C SER A 275 15.73 21.19 -0.13
N ALA A 276 14.65 21.67 0.46
CA ALA A 276 13.31 21.11 0.42
C ALA A 276 12.32 22.07 -0.26
N THR A 277 11.21 21.51 -0.72
CA THR A 277 10.03 22.25 -1.17
C THR A 277 8.85 21.84 -0.30
N LEU A 278 8.36 22.77 0.50
CA LEU A 278 7.25 22.58 1.42
C LEU A 278 6.07 23.43 0.96
N VAL A 279 4.94 22.81 0.65
CA VAL A 279 3.75 23.50 0.15
C VAL A 279 2.60 23.28 1.13
N ALA A 280 2.16 24.34 1.81
CA ALA A 280 0.99 24.26 2.68
C ALA A 280 -0.30 24.07 1.87
N GLY A 281 -1.26 23.38 2.49
CA GLY A 281 -2.59 23.15 1.96
C GLY A 281 -3.57 24.23 2.40
N ALA A 282 -4.74 23.81 2.89
CA ALA A 282 -5.64 24.72 3.59
C ALA A 282 -5.77 24.28 5.05
N GLY A 283 -5.53 25.17 6.01
CA GLY A 283 -5.41 24.78 7.42
C GLY A 283 -4.55 25.73 8.23
N SER A 284 -4.09 25.27 9.40
CA SER A 284 -3.03 25.95 10.17
C SER A 284 -1.77 25.09 10.14
N GLU A 285 -1.10 25.08 9.00
CA GLU A 285 0.06 24.23 8.75
C GLU A 285 1.34 24.74 9.42
N THR A 286 2.28 23.83 9.65
CA THR A 286 3.64 24.15 10.07
C THR A 286 4.65 23.64 9.04
N LEU A 287 5.30 24.57 8.35
CA LEU A 287 6.38 24.28 7.41
C LEU A 287 7.72 24.56 8.10
N ASN A 288 8.43 23.53 8.57
CA ASN A 288 9.74 23.71 9.19
C ASN A 288 10.85 23.23 8.25
N ALA A 289 11.52 24.20 7.61
CA ALA A 289 12.65 23.96 6.73
C ALA A 289 14.01 24.07 7.47
N GLY A 290 14.01 24.33 8.77
CA GLY A 290 15.21 24.63 9.55
C GLY A 290 16.20 23.48 9.80
N GLY A 291 16.01 22.31 9.19
CA GLY A 291 16.92 21.17 9.30
C GLY A 291 18.21 21.31 8.47
N GLY A 292 18.21 22.19 7.46
CA GLY A 292 19.25 22.30 6.45
C GLY A 292 20.05 23.60 6.48
N THR A 293 21.06 23.66 5.62
CA THR A 293 21.91 24.86 5.37
C THR A 293 21.79 25.41 3.96
N GLN A 294 21.05 24.73 3.10
CA GLN A 294 20.80 25.15 1.73
C GLN A 294 19.45 25.86 1.65
N GLY A 295 19.28 26.70 0.63
CA GLY A 295 18.03 27.42 0.45
C GLY A 295 16.84 26.49 0.20
N ASP A 296 15.74 26.77 0.89
CA ASP A 296 14.48 26.04 0.81
C ASP A 296 13.41 26.85 0.07
N MET A 297 12.36 26.15 -0.38
CA MET A 297 11.15 26.78 -0.92
C MET A 297 9.97 26.46 -0.01
N LEU A 298 9.37 27.49 0.60
CA LEU A 298 8.20 27.37 1.47
C LEU A 298 7.04 28.11 0.79
N ILE A 299 5.93 27.43 0.54
CA ILE A 299 4.76 28.00 -0.12
C ILE A 299 3.60 28.04 0.86
N GLY A 300 3.08 29.24 1.13
CA GLY A 300 1.94 29.45 2.02
C GLY A 300 0.62 29.04 1.41
N GLY A 301 -0.25 28.50 2.25
CA GLY A 301 -1.56 27.98 1.91
C GLY A 301 -2.71 28.89 2.33
N ALA A 302 -3.94 28.40 2.22
CA ALA A 302 -5.10 29.10 2.75
C ALA A 302 -5.21 28.86 4.26
N GLY A 303 -5.34 29.92 5.06
CA GLY A 303 -5.38 29.79 6.52
C GLY A 303 -4.13 30.39 7.15
N SER A 304 -3.72 29.95 8.34
CA SER A 304 -2.60 30.59 9.06
C SER A 304 -1.41 29.65 9.13
N THR A 305 -0.42 29.84 8.27
CA THR A 305 0.76 28.98 8.21
C THR A 305 1.85 29.48 9.15
N THR A 306 2.48 28.58 9.92
CA THR A 306 3.74 28.86 10.60
C THR A 306 4.91 28.30 9.80
N MET A 307 5.81 29.16 9.36
CA MET A 307 6.99 28.80 8.59
C MET A 307 8.27 29.02 9.40
N PHE A 308 9.20 28.09 9.32
CA PHE A 308 10.57 28.25 9.82
C PHE A 308 11.51 28.13 8.63
N ALA A 309 12.02 29.27 8.16
CA ALA A 309 12.88 29.34 6.98
C ALA A 309 14.21 28.62 7.23
N GLY A 310 14.84 28.89 8.38
CA GLY A 310 16.08 28.22 8.77
C GLY A 310 17.31 28.98 8.35
N THR A 311 18.30 28.26 7.82
CA THR A 311 19.53 28.84 7.30
C THR A 311 19.67 28.48 5.84
N GLY A 312 20.18 29.40 5.03
CA GLY A 312 20.14 29.25 3.59
C GLY A 312 19.73 30.56 2.95
N ALA A 313 19.50 30.53 1.65
CA ALA A 313 18.85 31.61 0.94
C ALA A 313 17.46 31.11 0.55
N ASP A 314 16.49 31.36 1.42
CA ASP A 314 15.17 30.73 1.33
C ASP A 314 14.20 31.57 0.48
N SER A 315 13.31 30.89 -0.23
CA SER A 315 12.23 31.50 -1.00
C SER A 315 10.90 31.17 -0.34
N LEU A 316 10.20 32.19 0.12
CA LEU A 316 8.90 32.06 0.75
C LEU A 316 7.84 32.65 -0.17
N ALA A 317 7.04 31.80 -0.80
CA ALA A 317 6.10 32.19 -1.83
C ALA A 317 4.65 32.24 -1.33
N PHE A 318 3.93 33.26 -1.78
CA PHE A 318 2.50 33.46 -1.52
C PHE A 318 1.80 33.76 -2.84
N PHE A 319 0.68 33.09 -3.08
CA PHE A 319 -0.04 33.11 -4.35
C PHE A 319 -1.42 33.75 -4.14
N ASN A 320 -1.72 34.81 -4.89
CA ASN A 320 -3.02 35.46 -4.84
C ASN A 320 -4.14 34.47 -5.21
N GLY A 321 -5.16 34.39 -4.36
CA GLY A 321 -6.32 33.51 -4.53
C GLY A 321 -6.17 32.10 -3.97
N THR A 322 -4.98 31.71 -3.51
CA THR A 322 -4.75 30.45 -2.79
C THR A 322 -4.13 30.63 -1.41
N SER A 323 -3.27 31.63 -1.22
CA SER A 323 -2.78 32.03 0.10
C SER A 323 -3.84 32.87 0.83
N GLY A 324 -3.80 32.87 2.17
CA GLY A 324 -4.77 33.60 2.98
C GLY A 324 -4.33 33.77 4.43
N GLY A 325 -5.21 34.33 5.26
CA GLY A 325 -5.06 34.30 6.72
C GLY A 325 -3.87 35.11 7.28
N THR A 326 -3.30 34.62 8.38
CA THR A 326 -2.20 35.28 9.09
C THR A 326 -1.02 34.32 9.26
N ASP A 327 -0.06 34.44 8.37
CA ASP A 327 1.16 33.64 8.36
C ASP A 327 2.23 34.23 9.27
N LEU A 328 2.98 33.33 9.91
CA LEU A 328 4.12 33.65 10.75
C LEU A 328 5.38 33.01 10.16
N VAL A 329 6.39 33.82 9.85
CA VAL A 329 7.69 33.35 9.40
C VAL A 329 8.71 33.58 10.52
N ASN A 330 9.35 32.51 10.96
CA ASN A 330 10.47 32.52 11.89
C ASN A 330 11.78 32.22 11.15
N GLY A 331 12.88 32.79 11.63
CA GLY A 331 14.22 32.54 11.06
C GLY A 331 14.54 33.31 9.77
N PHE A 332 13.65 34.21 9.32
CA PHE A 332 13.89 35.03 8.14
C PHE A 332 15.13 35.93 8.33
N ASN A 333 16.02 35.94 7.35
CA ASN A 333 17.28 36.67 7.37
C ASN A 333 17.55 37.41 6.05
N SER A 334 18.71 38.07 5.93
CA SER A 334 19.04 38.91 4.77
C SER A 334 19.28 38.14 3.45
N GLN A 335 19.43 36.82 3.50
CA GLN A 335 19.62 35.97 2.33
C GLN A 335 18.28 35.50 1.74
N ASP A 336 17.19 35.66 2.49
CA ASP A 336 15.88 35.13 2.14
C ASP A 336 15.07 36.14 1.31
N GLN A 337 14.05 35.63 0.63
CA GLN A 337 13.14 36.43 -0.17
C GLN A 337 11.67 36.05 0.05
N ILE A 338 10.79 37.04 -0.07
CA ILE A 338 9.34 36.88 -0.15
C ILE A 338 8.93 37.00 -1.62
N ASP A 339 8.34 35.95 -2.16
CA ASP A 339 7.88 35.89 -3.54
C ASP A 339 6.35 36.02 -3.59
N LEU A 340 5.85 37.15 -4.06
CA LEU A 340 4.42 37.44 -4.21
C LEU A 340 3.98 37.15 -5.64
N VAL A 341 3.14 36.14 -5.84
CA VAL A 341 2.72 35.67 -7.16
C VAL A 341 1.28 36.08 -7.45
N ASN A 342 1.02 36.68 -8.63
CA ASN A 342 -0.29 37.09 -9.14
C ASN A 342 -1.02 38.20 -8.35
N TYR A 343 -0.32 39.01 -7.53
CA TYR A 343 -0.92 40.13 -6.77
C TYR A 343 -1.19 41.40 -7.60
N GLY A 344 -1.03 41.34 -8.93
CA GLY A 344 -1.53 42.38 -9.85
C GLY A 344 -0.82 43.74 -9.76
N GLY A 345 0.44 43.79 -9.30
CA GLY A 345 1.24 45.01 -9.23
C GLY A 345 0.84 45.98 -8.10
N ALA A 346 -0.21 45.67 -7.32
CA ALA A 346 -0.52 46.41 -6.10
C ALA A 346 0.61 46.19 -5.08
N ALA A 347 1.26 47.28 -4.66
CA ALA A 347 2.35 47.19 -3.71
C ALA A 347 1.83 46.73 -2.33
N PRO A 348 2.52 45.77 -1.68
CA PRO A 348 2.15 45.36 -0.33
C PRO A 348 2.42 46.49 0.66
N THR A 349 1.66 46.51 1.77
CA THR A 349 1.93 47.45 2.88
C THR A 349 2.86 46.80 3.88
N VAL A 350 4.06 47.39 4.07
CA VAL A 350 5.10 46.87 4.97
C VAL A 350 5.25 47.76 6.21
N MET A 351 5.19 47.14 7.39
CA MET A 351 5.31 47.83 8.68
C MET A 351 6.33 47.12 9.57
N ALA A 352 7.37 47.83 9.98
CA ALA A 352 8.38 47.35 10.91
C ALA A 352 8.07 47.87 12.33
N ALA A 353 7.74 46.98 13.26
CA ALA A 353 7.39 47.34 14.63
C ALA A 353 7.58 46.16 15.60
N GLY A 354 7.93 46.44 16.85
CA GLY A 354 7.96 45.43 17.91
C GLY A 354 8.92 44.26 17.68
N GLY A 355 10.02 44.47 16.96
CA GLY A 355 10.99 43.41 16.64
C GLY A 355 10.59 42.50 15.47
N SER A 356 9.52 42.86 14.73
CA SER A 356 9.03 42.10 13.57
C SER A 356 8.71 43.01 12.40
N THR A 357 8.50 42.42 11.23
CA THR A 357 8.00 43.09 10.03
C THR A 357 6.70 42.44 9.60
N THR A 358 5.66 43.24 9.39
CA THR A 358 4.37 42.76 8.88
C THR A 358 4.17 43.26 7.45
N ILE A 359 3.82 42.34 6.57
CA ILE A 359 3.46 42.58 5.17
C ILE A 359 1.98 42.28 5.02
N ASN A 360 1.19 43.27 4.59
CA ASN A 360 -0.24 43.10 4.33
C ASN A 360 -0.47 43.15 2.82
N LEU A 361 -1.18 42.15 2.31
CA LEU A 361 -1.46 41.96 0.88
C LEU A 361 -2.90 42.37 0.54
N SER A 362 -3.18 42.54 -0.76
CA SER A 362 -4.45 43.08 -1.25
C SER A 362 -5.65 42.15 -1.06
N ASP A 363 -5.42 40.86 -0.89
CA ASP A 363 -6.44 39.84 -0.58
C ASP A 363 -6.70 39.68 0.92
N GLY A 364 -5.99 40.43 1.77
CA GLY A 364 -6.09 40.35 3.22
C GLY A 364 -5.10 39.40 3.88
N THR A 365 -4.28 38.67 3.10
CA THR A 365 -3.18 37.86 3.63
C THR A 365 -2.20 38.73 4.41
N LYS A 366 -1.83 38.27 5.60
CA LYS A 366 -0.91 38.97 6.50
C LYS A 366 0.29 38.09 6.82
N ILE A 367 1.48 38.52 6.41
CA ILE A 367 2.74 37.80 6.64
C ILE A 367 3.52 38.53 7.73
N THR A 368 3.88 37.84 8.80
CA THR A 368 4.71 38.40 9.89
C THR A 368 6.08 37.74 9.93
N LEU A 369 7.13 38.52 9.67
CA LEU A 369 8.51 38.10 9.81
C LEU A 369 8.98 38.36 11.25
N SER A 370 8.98 37.31 12.06
CA SER A 370 9.36 37.35 13.47
C SER A 370 10.86 37.48 13.64
N GLY A 371 11.30 38.41 14.50
CA GLY A 371 12.73 38.66 14.75
C GLY A 371 13.46 39.41 13.64
N PHE A 372 12.78 39.71 12.53
CA PHE A 372 13.30 40.51 11.42
C PHE A 372 12.58 41.84 11.34
N THR A 373 13.30 42.95 11.50
CA THR A 373 12.73 44.31 11.49
C THR A 373 13.32 45.12 10.33
N SER A 374 12.54 45.36 9.28
CA SER A 374 12.96 46.17 8.14
C SER A 374 11.77 46.82 7.45
N SER A 375 11.87 48.13 7.20
CA SER A 375 10.92 48.86 6.34
C SER A 375 11.31 48.84 4.86
N ASN A 376 12.48 48.29 4.52
CA ASN A 376 12.88 48.07 3.13
C ASN A 376 12.00 46.98 2.50
N THR A 377 11.85 46.99 1.18
CA THR A 377 11.09 45.99 0.41
C THR A 377 11.96 45.23 -0.59
N SER A 378 13.30 45.39 -0.56
CA SER A 378 14.22 44.75 -1.50
C SER A 378 14.24 43.22 -1.45
N TYR A 379 13.80 42.64 -0.33
CA TYR A 379 13.62 41.20 -0.17
C TYR A 379 12.26 40.71 -0.67
N ILE A 380 11.38 41.60 -1.13
CA ILE A 380 10.08 41.27 -1.70
C ILE A 380 10.18 41.33 -3.22
N LYS A 381 9.84 40.22 -3.88
CA LYS A 381 9.70 40.12 -5.33
C LYS A 381 8.24 39.92 -5.70
N SER A 382 7.82 40.51 -6.80
CA SER A 382 6.46 40.35 -7.31
C SER A 382 6.51 39.76 -8.70
N PHE A 383 5.69 38.73 -8.91
CA PHE A 383 5.53 38.03 -10.18
C PHE A 383 4.07 38.19 -10.62
N GLY A 384 3.88 38.53 -11.89
CA GLY A 384 2.56 38.73 -12.49
C GLY A 384 2.03 37.48 -13.18
#